data_AF-A0A5J4PDR1-F1
#
_entry.id   AF-A0A5J4PDR1-F1
#
_cell.length_a   1.000
_cell.length_b   1.000
_cell.length_c   1.000
_cell.angle_alpha   90.00
_cell.angle_beta   90.00
_cell.angle_gamma   90.00
#
_symmetry.space_group_name_H-M   'P 1'
#
loop_
_entity.id
_entity.type
_entity.pdbx_description
1 polymer ?
#
loop_
_entity_poly.entity_id
_entity_poly.type
_entity_poly.pdbx_seq_one_letter_code
_entity_poly.pdbx_strand_id
1 'polypeptide(L)' 'EILSFPNIPINVSLNEYVEIAKLYSTSKSGAFVNGTLDGTVKRLKKEGKLNKN' A
#
# COMPACT_ATOMS: atom_id res chain seq x y z
N GLU A 1 1.05 -5.26 7.41
CA GLU A 1 -0.22 -5.83 6.96
C GLU A 1 -0.11 -6.67 5.69
N ILE A 2 0.35 -6.08 4.58
CA ILE A 2 0.41 -6.69 3.23
C ILE A 2 1.15 -8.05 3.20
N LEU A 3 2.14 -8.27 4.06
CA LEU A 3 2.89 -9.53 4.17
C LEU A 3 2.38 -10.49 5.26
N SER A 4 1.57 -10.00 6.19
CA SER A 4 1.21 -10.72 7.41
C SER A 4 -0.20 -11.27 7.37
N PHE A 5 -1.11 -10.62 6.64
CA PHE A 5 -2.53 -10.96 6.60
C PHE A 5 -2.95 -11.45 5.22
N PRO A 6 -2.85 -12.76 4.93
CA PRO A 6 -3.13 -13.32 3.60
C PRO A 6 -4.61 -13.25 3.18
N ASN A 7 -5.52 -12.92 4.08
CA ASN A 7 -6.96 -12.81 3.78
C ASN A 7 -7.43 -11.39 3.39
N ILE A 8 -6.64 -10.34 3.65
CA ILE A 8 -7.03 -8.94 3.35
C ILE A 8 -6.47 -8.46 2.01
N PRO A 9 -7.28 -8.30 0.95
CA PRO A 9 -6.79 -7.92 -0.38
C PRO A 9 -5.82 -6.72 -0.34
N ILE A 10 -4.74 -6.77 -1.14
CA ILE A 10 -3.67 -5.77 -1.06
C ILE A 10 -4.22 -4.37 -1.36
N ASN A 11 -5.09 -4.27 -2.36
CA ASN A 11 -5.72 -3.02 -2.76
C ASN A 11 -6.56 -2.37 -1.63
N VAL A 12 -7.17 -3.17 -0.75
CA VAL A 12 -7.94 -2.67 0.40
C VAL A 12 -7.01 -1.98 1.38
N SER A 13 -5.97 -2.67 1.85
CA SER A 13 -5.00 -2.07 2.78
C SER A 13 -4.34 -0.82 2.17
N LEU A 14 -3.95 -0.87 0.89
CA LEU A 14 -3.36 0.29 0.20
C LEU A 14 -4.29 1.51 0.19
N ASN A 15 -5.55 1.30 -0.16
CA ASN A 15 -6.55 2.38 -0.17
C ASN A 15 -6.75 2.97 1.23
N GLU A 16 -6.81 2.15 2.28
CA GLU A 16 -6.94 2.61 3.66
C GLU A 16 -5.76 3.50 4.07
N TYR A 17 -4.52 3.10 3.78
CA TYR A 17 -3.34 3.94 4.06
C TYR A 17 -3.37 5.28 3.29
N VAL A 18 -3.86 5.28 2.05
CA VAL A 18 -3.99 6.50 1.24
C VAL A 18 -5.07 7.43 1.81
N GLU A 19 -6.22 6.91 2.22
CA GLU A 19 -7.29 7.70 2.84
C GLU A 19 -6.87 8.30 4.18
N ILE A 20 -6.18 7.53 5.03
CA ILE A 20 -5.59 8.03 6.28
C ILE A 20 -4.61 9.17 5.99
N ALA A 21 -3.75 9.03 4.98
CA ALA A 21 -2.79 10.06 4.60
C ALA A 21 -3.48 11.35 4.11
N LYS A 22 -4.60 11.23 3.39
CA LYS A 22 -5.40 12.40 2.96
C LYS A 22 -6.05 13.10 4.16
N LEU A 23 -6.53 12.35 5.14
CA LEU A 23 -7.29 12.89 6.26
C LEU A 23 -6.42 13.58 7.31
N TYR A 24 -5.22 13.04 7.57
CA TYR A 24 -4.40 13.45 8.72
C TYR A 24 -3.07 14.14 8.37
N SER A 25 -2.80 14.39 7.09
CA SER A 25 -1.53 14.98 6.65
C SER A 25 -1.74 16.18 5.73
N THR A 26 -0.76 16.48 4.88
CA THR A 26 -0.83 17.59 3.93
C THR A 26 -1.64 17.20 2.68
N SER A 27 -2.08 18.20 1.93
CA SER A 27 -2.82 18.02 0.66
C SER A 27 -2.08 17.16 -0.39
N LYS A 28 -0.75 17.03 -0.29
CA LYS A 28 0.06 16.20 -1.21
C LYS A 28 0.29 14.77 -0.71
N SER A 29 -0.03 14.48 0.54
CA SER A 29 0.34 13.21 1.18
C SER A 29 -0.34 11.99 0.56
N GLY A 30 -1.59 12.11 0.10
CA GLY A 30 -2.28 10.98 -0.55
C GLY A 30 -1.56 10.48 -1.81
N ALA A 31 -1.12 11.38 -2.69
CA ALA A 31 -0.38 11.02 -3.90
C ALA A 31 1.03 10.49 -3.57
N PHE A 32 1.70 11.09 -2.60
CA PHE A 32 3.02 10.65 -2.13
C PHE A 32 2.97 9.22 -1.58
N VAL A 33 2.07 8.97 -0.62
CA VAL A 33 1.90 7.65 0.02
C VAL A 33 1.50 6.60 -1.02
N ASN A 34 0.57 6.92 -1.93
CA ASN A 34 0.20 6.01 -3.00
C ASN A 34 1.39 5.60 -3.86
N GLY A 35 2.23 6.56 -4.28
CA GLY A 35 3.44 6.28 -5.06
C GLY A 35 4.48 5.44 -4.29
N THR A 36 4.70 5.74 -3.01
CA THR A 36 5.62 4.98 -2.16
C THR A 36 5.16 3.54 -1.95
N LEU A 37 3.87 3.34 -1.72
CA LEU A 37 3.30 2.02 -1.51
C LEU A 37 3.30 1.18 -2.79
N ASP A 38 2.93 1.77 -3.93
CA ASP A 38 3.00 1.10 -5.24
C ASP A 38 4.42 0.63 -5.57
N GLY A 39 5.42 1.48 -5.37
CA GLY A 39 6.83 1.12 -5.54
C GLY A 39 7.26 -0.03 -4.61
N THR A 40 6.77 -0.02 -3.37
CA THR A 40 7.05 -1.08 -2.39
C THR A 40 6.42 -2.41 -2.80
N VAL A 41 5.15 -2.41 -3.22
CA VAL A 41 4.45 -3.61 -3.68
C VAL A 41 5.09 -4.19 -4.93
N LYS A 42 5.44 -3.34 -5.92
CA LYS A 42 6.18 -3.76 -7.13
C LYS A 42 7.51 -4.43 -6.79
N ARG A 43 8.27 -3.86 -5.85
CA ARG A 43 9.53 -4.45 -5.37
C ARG A 43 9.29 -5.81 -4.71
N LEU A 44 8.33 -5.90 -3.79
CA LEU A 44 8.03 -7.15 -3.07
C LEU A 44 7.55 -8.27 -4.02
N LYS A 45 6.75 -7.93 -5.04
CA LYS A 45 6.35 -8.86 -6.11
C LYS A 45 7.56 -9.34 -6.91
N LYS A 46 8.47 -8.43 -7.30
CA LYS A 46 9.71 -8.77 -8.02
C LYS A 46 10.63 -9.70 -7.20
N GLU A 47 10.66 -9.52 -5.88
CA GLU A 47 11.46 -10.36 -4.97
C GLU A 47 10.79 -11.71 -4.63
N GLY A 48 9.59 -12.00 -5.14
CA GLY A 48 8.84 -13.22 -4.82
C GLY A 48 8.35 -13.28 -3.36
N LYS A 49 8.39 -12.15 -2.65
CA LYS A 49 7.99 -12.03 -1.23
C LYS A 49 6.50 -11.73 -1.06
N LEU A 50 5.78 -11.48 -2.16
CA LEU A 50 4.37 -11.14 -2.15
C LEU A 50 3.61 -12.02 -3.15
N ASN A 51 3.03 -13.10 -2.65
CA ASN A 51 2.31 -14.12 -3.43
C ASN A 51 0.80 -13.99 -3.26
N LYS A 52 0.30 -12.76 -3.35
CA LYS A 52 -1.10 -12.44 -3.09
C LYS A 52 -1.64 -11.46 -4.14
N ASN A 53 -2.90 -11.67 -4.53
CA ASN A 53 -3.64 -10.82 -5.45
C ASN A 53 -4.31 -9.66 -4.69
#